data_AF-A0A3R7WFZ8-F1
#
_entry.id   AF-A0A3R7WFZ8-F1
#
_cell.length_a   1.000
_cell.length_b   1.000
_cell.length_c   1.000
_cell.angle_alpha   90.00
_cell.angle_beta   90.00
_cell.angle_gamma   90.00
#
_symmetry.space_group_name_H-M   'P 1'
#
loop_
_entity.id
_entity.type
_entity.pdbx_description
1 polymer ?
#
loop_
_entity_poly.entity_id
_entity_poly.type
_entity_poly.pdbx_seq_one_letter_code
_entity_poly.pdbx_strand_id
1 'polypeptide(L)'
;MIADYVGTRNFKDVKLHANRYFLQLQMVNTQKRKEMHAMQVVDSRWTRADDQLFEELLAHYSNCAYYPWEIIATKFANKSAKGVRERYQKLLFDMALIESGHHVTMHLQHPSAPVDRATEDEHDDAEFRIYDCSVTITVDEEDMLLTALEEASVPQTASTDLLAIVASAVVAISSQSNKKPPSRTQMAFTKQDADSAIAKILALPTLDAPTVLDTLLVALNLKDDPNFLPPPDTKQALRPLLPHSMALECPRPHHPLHQHRHQEHHHHHQQHPPQVPSYHHQQHQASPDMRQGHASATCTMHTGYNI
;
A
#
# COMPACT_ATOMS: atom_id res chain seq x y z
N MET A 1 12.08 42.25 7.42
CA MET A 1 12.36 41.06 6.59
C MET A 1 12.29 39.81 7.45
N ILE A 2 12.02 38.62 6.89
CA ILE A 2 11.99 37.35 7.67
C ILE A 2 13.27 37.18 8.50
N ALA A 3 14.41 37.62 7.99
CA ALA A 3 15.69 37.59 8.70
C ALA A 3 15.69 38.34 10.05
N ASP A 4 14.92 39.41 10.20
CA ASP A 4 14.84 40.21 11.44
C ASP A 4 14.09 39.47 12.55
N TYR A 5 13.26 38.48 12.19
CA TYR A 5 12.47 37.67 13.13
C TYR A 5 13.15 36.35 13.51
N VAL A 6 14.19 35.91 12.78
CA VAL A 6 14.93 34.68 13.10
C VAL A 6 15.90 34.90 14.26
N GLY A 7 16.31 36.15 14.53
CA GLY A 7 17.04 36.62 15.71
C GLY A 7 18.46 36.07 15.92
N THR A 8 18.78 34.92 15.32
CA THR A 8 19.99 34.12 15.55
C THR A 8 20.86 33.95 14.29
N ARG A 9 20.38 34.42 13.13
CA ARG A 9 21.02 34.23 11.83
C ARG A 9 21.00 35.51 11.02
N ASN A 10 22.08 35.77 10.26
CA ASN A 10 22.14 36.94 9.38
C ASN A 10 21.33 36.72 8.09
N PHE A 11 21.12 37.79 7.31
CA PHE A 11 20.33 37.74 6.08
C PHE A 11 20.82 36.72 5.05
N LYS A 12 22.14 36.56 4.88
CA LYS A 12 22.71 35.62 3.90
C LYS A 12 22.38 34.18 4.28
N ASP A 13 22.48 33.85 5.57
CA ASP A 13 22.17 32.52 6.09
C ASP A 13 20.68 32.20 5.97
N VAL A 14 19.82 33.17 6.28
CA VAL A 14 18.36 33.03 6.13
C VAL A 14 17.98 32.82 4.67
N LYS A 15 18.58 33.58 3.74
CA LYS A 15 18.36 33.43 2.30
C LYS A 15 18.85 32.05 1.80
N LEU A 16 20.03 31.61 2.22
CA LEU A 16 20.56 30.30 1.86
C LEU A 16 19.67 29.17 2.38
N HIS A 17 19.23 29.27 3.63
CA HIS A 17 18.32 28.29 4.23
C HIS A 17 16.97 28.25 3.51
N ALA A 18 16.37 29.40 3.20
CA ALA A 18 15.12 29.48 2.45
C ALA A 18 15.23 28.82 1.07
N ASN A 19 16.34 29.04 0.36
CA ASN A 19 16.57 28.40 -0.94
C ASN A 19 16.69 26.87 -0.82
N ARG A 20 17.42 26.37 0.19
CA ARG A 20 17.54 24.92 0.45
C ARG A 20 16.20 24.30 0.83
N TYR A 21 15.46 24.96 1.71
CA TYR A 21 14.13 24.52 2.13
C TYR A 21 13.17 24.46 0.93
N PHE A 22 13.18 25.48 0.07
CA PHE A 22 12.35 25.51 -1.12
C PHE A 22 12.66 24.36 -2.09
N LEU A 23 13.96 24.09 -2.36
CA LEU A 23 14.37 22.97 -3.20
C LEU A 23 13.94 21.62 -2.59
N GLN A 24 14.13 21.44 -1.29
CA GLN A 24 13.70 20.23 -0.58
C GLN A 24 12.18 20.06 -0.66
N LEU A 25 11.42 21.14 -0.46
CA LEU A 25 9.95 21.11 -0.54
C LEU A 25 9.48 20.79 -1.97
N GLN A 26 10.14 21.32 -3.00
CA GLN A 26 9.85 20.97 -4.39
C GLN A 26 10.09 19.48 -4.68
N MET A 27 11.18 18.91 -4.17
CA MET A 27 11.47 17.49 -4.31
C MET A 27 10.39 16.63 -3.63
N VAL A 28 10.09 16.93 -2.36
CA VAL A 28 9.07 16.20 -1.57
C VAL A 28 7.69 16.29 -2.24
N ASN A 29 7.25 17.48 -2.65
CA ASN A 29 5.95 17.67 -3.29
C ASN A 29 5.87 17.02 -4.68
N THR A 30 6.98 16.95 -5.40
CA THR A 30 7.03 16.26 -6.70
C THR A 30 6.94 14.76 -6.50
N GLN A 31 7.66 14.20 -5.52
CA GLN A 31 7.57 12.78 -5.19
C GLN A 31 6.16 12.40 -4.73
N LYS A 32 5.57 13.18 -3.81
CA LYS A 32 4.19 12.94 -3.33
C LYS A 32 3.16 12.92 -4.48
N ARG A 33 3.31 13.80 -5.48
CA ARG A 33 2.43 13.80 -6.66
C ARG A 33 2.61 12.56 -7.53
N LYS A 34 3.86 12.10 -7.72
CA LYS A 34 4.15 10.88 -8.48
C LYS A 34 3.58 9.65 -7.79
N GLU A 35 3.76 9.53 -6.49
CA GLU A 35 3.21 8.43 -5.69
C GLU A 35 1.69 8.41 -5.74
N MET A 36 1.04 9.56 -5.51
CA MET A 36 -0.42 9.69 -5.64
C MET A 36 -0.92 9.29 -7.02
N HIS A 37 -0.24 9.72 -8.09
CA HIS A 37 -0.59 9.34 -9.45
C HIS A 37 -0.41 7.83 -9.68
N ALA A 38 0.69 7.24 -9.23
CA ALA A 38 0.92 5.80 -9.34
C ALA A 38 -0.19 5.00 -8.63
N MET A 39 -0.60 5.44 -7.44
CA MET A 39 -1.69 4.82 -6.68
C MET A 39 -3.05 4.95 -7.39
N GLN A 40 -3.32 6.08 -8.07
CA GLN A 40 -4.53 6.25 -8.89
C GLN A 40 -4.53 5.37 -10.14
N VAL A 41 -3.37 5.15 -10.76
CA VAL A 41 -3.23 4.24 -11.89
C VAL A 41 -3.61 2.82 -11.49
N VAL A 42 -3.22 2.37 -10.28
CA VAL A 42 -3.66 1.07 -9.75
C VAL A 42 -5.19 1.01 -9.68
N ASP A 43 -5.86 1.98 -9.06
CA ASP A 43 -7.35 2.00 -8.97
C ASP A 43 -8.01 1.91 -10.35
N SER A 44 -7.48 2.64 -11.33
CA SER A 44 -8.06 2.73 -12.68
C SER A 44 -8.06 1.42 -13.48
N ARG A 45 -7.31 0.42 -13.03
CA ARG A 45 -7.26 -0.92 -13.63
C ARG A 45 -8.31 -1.87 -13.07
N TRP A 46 -8.98 -1.51 -11.99
CA TRP A 46 -9.90 -2.38 -11.27
C TRP A 46 -11.33 -1.93 -11.44
N THR A 47 -12.23 -2.85 -11.76
CA THR A 47 -13.66 -2.58 -11.75
C THR A 47 -14.23 -2.80 -10.34
N ARG A 48 -15.44 -2.29 -10.08
CA ARG A 48 -16.14 -2.57 -8.82
C ARG A 48 -16.36 -4.08 -8.58
N ALA A 49 -16.62 -4.84 -9.64
CA ALA A 49 -16.82 -6.29 -9.53
C ALA A 49 -15.51 -7.01 -9.19
N ASP A 50 -14.40 -6.60 -9.80
CA ASP A 50 -13.08 -7.14 -9.46
C ASP A 50 -12.72 -6.83 -8.01
N ASP A 51 -12.98 -5.60 -7.57
CA ASP A 51 -12.66 -5.15 -6.21
C ASP A 51 -13.45 -5.91 -5.15
N GLN A 52 -14.74 -6.15 -5.40
CA GLN A 52 -15.57 -6.99 -4.52
C GLN A 52 -15.03 -8.42 -4.43
N LEU A 53 -14.71 -9.05 -5.57
CA LEU A 53 -14.14 -10.40 -5.59
C LEU A 53 -12.78 -10.44 -4.87
N PHE A 54 -11.97 -9.40 -5.05
CA PHE A 54 -10.68 -9.27 -4.37
C PHE A 54 -10.84 -9.24 -2.85
N GLU A 55 -11.75 -8.43 -2.31
CA GLU A 55 -12.04 -8.38 -0.88
C GLU A 55 -12.55 -9.74 -0.35
N GLU A 56 -13.43 -10.42 -1.10
CA GLU A 56 -13.92 -11.75 -0.74
C GLU A 56 -12.78 -12.79 -0.66
N LEU A 57 -11.83 -12.74 -1.61
CA LEU A 57 -10.66 -13.62 -1.62
C LEU A 57 -9.69 -13.27 -0.48
N LEU A 58 -9.45 -11.99 -0.19
CA LEU A 58 -8.64 -11.58 0.96
C LEU A 58 -9.25 -12.10 2.27
N ALA A 59 -10.57 -12.03 2.41
CA ALA A 59 -11.27 -12.57 3.56
C ALA A 59 -11.15 -14.11 3.63
N HIS A 60 -11.26 -14.81 2.51
CA HIS A 60 -11.10 -16.26 2.44
C HIS A 60 -9.71 -16.73 2.89
N TYR A 61 -8.66 -16.01 2.49
CA TYR A 61 -7.27 -16.32 2.83
C TYR A 61 -6.76 -15.61 4.09
N SER A 62 -7.65 -14.97 4.87
CA SER A 62 -7.26 -14.23 6.08
C SER A 62 -6.59 -15.08 7.16
N ASN A 63 -6.96 -16.37 7.23
CA ASN A 63 -6.35 -17.34 8.17
C ASN A 63 -5.08 -17.98 7.61
N CYS A 64 -4.67 -17.66 6.39
CA CYS A 64 -3.40 -18.12 5.84
C CYS A 64 -2.28 -17.20 6.33
N ALA A 65 -1.12 -17.79 6.58
CA ALA A 65 0.03 -17.02 7.03
C ALA A 65 0.65 -16.12 5.95
N TYR A 66 0.36 -16.42 4.68
CA TYR A 66 0.69 -15.59 3.52
C TYR A 66 -0.47 -15.65 2.53
N TYR A 67 -0.59 -14.62 1.70
CA TYR A 67 -1.56 -14.61 0.62
C TYR A 67 -1.01 -15.35 -0.62
N PRO A 68 -1.71 -16.36 -1.15
CA PRO A 68 -1.28 -17.07 -2.34
C PRO A 68 -1.65 -16.27 -3.60
N TRP A 69 -0.87 -15.22 -3.89
CA TRP A 69 -1.16 -14.27 -4.97
C TRP A 69 -1.43 -14.91 -6.33
N GLU A 70 -0.69 -15.96 -6.68
CA GLU A 70 -0.91 -16.73 -7.91
C GLU A 70 -2.28 -17.39 -7.94
N ILE A 71 -2.70 -18.02 -6.84
CA ILE A 71 -4.01 -18.69 -6.74
C ILE A 71 -5.12 -17.64 -6.79
N ILE A 72 -4.95 -16.50 -6.11
CA ILE A 72 -5.90 -15.39 -6.14
C ILE A 72 -6.04 -14.84 -7.57
N ALA A 73 -4.92 -14.65 -8.28
CA ALA A 73 -4.91 -14.16 -9.66
C ALA A 73 -5.68 -15.06 -10.62
N THR A 74 -5.64 -16.39 -10.45
CA THR A 74 -6.43 -17.31 -11.29
C THR A 74 -7.95 -17.09 -11.23
N LYS A 75 -8.45 -16.34 -10.24
CA LYS A 75 -9.87 -15.99 -10.10
C LYS A 75 -10.27 -14.79 -10.97
N PHE A 76 -9.30 -14.03 -11.47
CA PHE A 76 -9.53 -12.89 -12.33
C PHE A 76 -9.26 -13.24 -13.79
N ALA A 77 -10.06 -12.70 -14.71
CA ALA A 77 -9.90 -12.98 -16.14
C ALA A 77 -8.69 -12.27 -16.75
N ASN A 78 -8.25 -11.16 -16.16
CA ASN A 78 -7.27 -10.24 -16.74
C ASN A 78 -6.38 -9.55 -15.69
N LYS A 79 -6.07 -10.25 -14.59
CA LYS A 79 -5.15 -9.75 -13.57
C LYS A 79 -4.03 -10.74 -13.34
N SER A 80 -2.79 -10.27 -13.43
CA SER A 80 -1.62 -11.01 -12.96
C SER A 80 -1.53 -11.03 -11.43
N ALA A 81 -0.78 -11.97 -10.86
CA ALA A 81 -0.48 -11.99 -9.43
C ALA A 81 0.22 -10.70 -8.96
N LYS A 82 1.08 -10.13 -9.80
CA LYS A 82 1.65 -8.80 -9.60
C LYS A 82 0.55 -7.74 -9.50
N GLY A 83 -0.38 -7.68 -10.44
CA GLY A 83 -1.50 -6.73 -10.41
C GLY A 83 -2.39 -6.87 -9.17
N VAL A 84 -2.65 -8.11 -8.73
CA VAL A 84 -3.35 -8.41 -7.47
C VAL A 84 -2.57 -7.91 -6.26
N ARG A 85 -1.25 -8.11 -6.25
CA ARG A 85 -0.38 -7.64 -5.16
C ARG A 85 -0.27 -6.11 -5.11
N GLU A 86 -0.15 -5.45 -6.25
CA GLU A 86 -0.21 -3.99 -6.36
C GLU A 86 -1.53 -3.45 -5.80
N ARG A 87 -2.64 -4.14 -6.06
CA ARG A 87 -3.95 -3.80 -5.48
C ARG A 87 -3.97 -3.92 -3.97
N TYR A 88 -3.39 -4.98 -3.42
CA TYR A 88 -3.23 -5.14 -1.97
C TYR A 88 -2.38 -4.02 -1.35
N GLN A 89 -1.26 -3.66 -1.97
CA GLN A 89 -0.40 -2.56 -1.51
C GLN A 89 -1.13 -1.21 -1.51
N LYS A 90 -1.93 -0.94 -2.56
CA LYS A 90 -2.80 0.24 -2.61
C LYS A 90 -3.82 0.23 -1.47
N LEU A 91 -4.43 -0.91 -1.15
CA LEU A 91 -5.34 -1.04 -0.02
C LEU A 91 -4.65 -0.71 1.32
N LEU A 92 -3.43 -1.24 1.55
CA LEU A 92 -2.64 -0.91 2.74
C LEU A 92 -2.32 0.60 2.82
N PHE A 93 -1.94 1.20 1.69
CA PHE A 93 -1.68 2.63 1.59
C PHE A 93 -2.91 3.47 1.94
N ASP A 94 -4.08 3.09 1.40
CA ASP A 94 -5.34 3.76 1.70
C ASP A 94 -5.73 3.62 3.18
N MET A 95 -5.54 2.44 3.79
CA MET A 95 -5.77 2.26 5.22
C MET A 95 -4.89 3.17 6.07
N ALA A 96 -3.59 3.29 5.76
CA ALA A 96 -2.69 4.20 6.48
C ALA A 96 -3.11 5.67 6.33
N LEU A 97 -3.61 6.07 5.16
CA LEU A 97 -4.19 7.40 4.96
C LEU A 97 -5.44 7.61 5.83
N ILE A 98 -6.35 6.65 5.86
CA ILE A 98 -7.56 6.72 6.68
C ILE A 98 -7.20 6.81 8.18
N GLU A 99 -6.28 5.97 8.66
CA GLU A 99 -5.82 5.95 10.05
C GLU A 99 -5.15 7.27 10.46
N SER A 100 -4.49 7.96 9.52
CA SER A 100 -3.90 9.29 9.74
C SER A 100 -4.89 10.45 9.56
N GLY A 101 -6.18 10.17 9.35
CA GLY A 101 -7.24 11.18 9.22
C GLY A 101 -7.36 11.80 7.82
N HIS A 102 -6.73 11.21 6.81
CA HIS A 102 -6.85 11.65 5.42
C HIS A 102 -8.03 10.96 4.72
N HIS A 103 -8.66 11.68 3.80
CA HIS A 103 -9.68 11.13 2.92
C HIS A 103 -9.04 10.35 1.77
N VAL A 104 -9.60 9.18 1.45
CA VAL A 104 -9.23 8.37 0.30
C VAL A 104 -10.37 8.40 -0.71
N THR A 105 -10.03 8.64 -1.98
CA THR A 105 -10.96 8.54 -3.11
C THR A 105 -10.44 7.49 -4.08
N MET A 106 -11.27 6.49 -4.39
CA MET A 106 -10.93 5.44 -5.34
C MET A 106 -11.41 5.78 -6.74
N HIS A 107 -10.52 5.61 -7.72
CA HIS A 107 -10.81 5.88 -9.13
C HIS A 107 -10.98 4.59 -9.94
N LEU A 108 -11.99 3.79 -9.58
CA LEU A 108 -12.26 2.50 -10.23
C LEU A 108 -12.69 2.64 -11.69
N GLN A 109 -12.32 1.67 -12.50
CA GLN A 109 -12.74 1.56 -13.89
C GLN A 109 -14.25 1.37 -14.00
N HIS A 110 -14.88 2.17 -14.86
CA HIS A 110 -16.29 1.97 -15.18
C HIS A 110 -16.45 0.75 -16.10
N PRO A 111 -17.48 -0.10 -15.94
CA PRO A 111 -17.68 -1.31 -16.77
C PRO A 111 -17.78 -1.05 -18.29
N SER A 112 -18.07 0.20 -18.69
CA SER A 112 -18.19 0.61 -20.09
C SER A 112 -16.95 1.35 -20.63
N ALA A 113 -15.91 1.53 -19.81
CA ALA A 113 -14.67 2.13 -20.27
C ALA A 113 -13.91 1.12 -21.14
N PRO A 114 -13.24 1.55 -22.22
CA PRO A 114 -12.36 0.67 -22.97
C PRO A 114 -11.33 0.06 -22.01
N VAL A 115 -11.16 -1.25 -22.09
CA VAL A 115 -10.10 -1.96 -21.37
C VAL A 115 -8.80 -1.49 -22.01
N ASP A 116 -8.10 -0.55 -21.38
CA ASP A 116 -6.72 -0.23 -21.74
C ASP A 116 -5.88 -1.47 -21.43
N ARG A 117 -5.76 -2.35 -22.45
CA ARG A 117 -4.91 -3.55 -22.43
C ARG A 117 -3.41 -3.20 -22.43
N ALA A 118 -3.06 -1.92 -22.33
CA ALA A 118 -1.69 -1.47 -22.35
C ALA A 118 -1.15 -1.44 -20.91
N THR A 119 -0.15 -2.28 -20.65
CA THR A 119 0.80 -2.22 -19.52
C THR A 119 0.39 -2.87 -18.18
N GLU A 120 -0.08 -4.11 -18.19
CA GLU A 120 0.58 -5.04 -17.26
C GLU A 120 1.86 -5.45 -17.98
N ASP A 121 2.96 -4.77 -17.67
CA ASP A 121 4.28 -5.15 -18.21
C ASP A 121 4.50 -6.62 -17.90
N GLU A 122 4.48 -7.46 -18.93
CA GLU A 122 4.96 -8.85 -18.94
C GLU A 122 6.49 -8.88 -18.76
N HIS A 123 7.04 -8.08 -17.83
CA HIS A 123 8.32 -8.42 -17.26
C HIS A 123 8.04 -9.46 -16.19
N ASP A 124 8.39 -10.69 -16.55
CA ASP A 124 8.43 -11.87 -15.70
C ASP A 124 9.28 -11.55 -14.46
N ASP A 125 8.66 -11.01 -13.41
CA ASP A 125 9.25 -10.76 -12.09
C ASP A 125 9.43 -12.08 -11.31
N ALA A 126 9.80 -13.16 -12.01
CA ALA A 126 10.11 -14.45 -11.40
C ALA A 126 11.28 -14.35 -10.38
N GLU A 127 12.01 -13.24 -10.36
CA GLU A 127 13.27 -13.12 -9.62
C GLU A 127 13.12 -12.70 -8.15
N PHE A 128 11.99 -12.12 -7.72
CA PHE A 128 11.78 -11.78 -6.30
C PHE A 128 10.35 -12.09 -5.84
N ARG A 129 10.12 -13.34 -5.41
CA ARG A 129 8.91 -13.76 -4.69
C ARG A 129 8.89 -13.14 -3.30
N ILE A 130 8.53 -11.86 -3.22
CA ILE A 130 8.31 -11.20 -1.93
C ILE A 130 6.95 -11.66 -1.41
N TYR A 131 6.96 -12.39 -0.31
CA TYR A 131 5.75 -12.84 0.38
C TYR A 131 5.24 -11.72 1.27
N ASP A 132 3.95 -11.40 1.17
CA ASP A 132 3.29 -10.52 2.12
C ASP A 132 2.65 -11.41 3.19
N CYS A 133 3.37 -11.61 4.30
CA CYS A 133 2.88 -12.39 5.42
C CYS A 133 1.86 -11.57 6.25
N SER A 134 0.77 -12.22 6.65
CA SER A 134 -0.20 -11.66 7.60
C SER A 134 0.32 -11.69 9.04
N VAL A 135 1.22 -12.65 9.32
CA VAL A 135 1.89 -12.83 10.60
C VAL A 135 2.76 -11.62 10.95
N THR A 136 2.77 -11.27 12.22
CA THR A 136 3.60 -10.21 12.81
C THR A 136 4.49 -10.78 13.89
N ILE A 137 5.72 -10.31 13.98
CA ILE A 137 6.65 -10.58 15.08
C ILE A 137 6.96 -9.28 15.81
N THR A 138 7.36 -9.37 17.08
CA THR A 138 7.82 -8.20 17.84
C THR A 138 9.22 -7.77 17.38
N VAL A 139 9.66 -6.56 17.77
CA VAL A 139 11.02 -6.07 17.53
C VAL A 139 12.07 -6.99 18.16
N ASP A 140 11.83 -7.46 19.38
CA ASP A 140 12.77 -8.37 20.07
C ASP A 140 12.87 -9.72 19.36
N GLU A 141 11.76 -10.23 18.83
CA GLU A 141 11.71 -11.47 18.06
C GLU A 141 12.37 -11.35 16.69
N GLU A 142 12.21 -10.20 16.04
CA GLU A 142 12.95 -9.87 14.83
C GLU A 142 14.45 -9.86 15.09
N ASP A 143 14.91 -9.20 16.16
CA ASP A 143 16.33 -9.17 16.55
C ASP A 143 16.88 -10.59 16.83
N MET A 144 16.12 -11.41 17.57
CA MET A 144 16.47 -12.82 17.81
C MET A 144 16.56 -13.63 16.52
N LEU A 145 15.61 -13.46 15.60
CA LEU A 145 15.58 -14.18 14.33
C LEU A 145 16.71 -13.76 13.39
N LEU A 146 17.01 -12.46 13.30
CA LEU A 146 18.11 -11.95 12.49
C LEU A 146 19.46 -12.36 13.06
N THR A 147 19.63 -12.34 14.38
CA THR A 147 20.83 -12.84 15.05
C THR A 147 21.03 -14.34 14.77
N ALA A 148 19.96 -15.15 14.88
CA ALA A 148 20.01 -16.57 14.57
C ALA A 148 20.38 -16.83 13.10
N LEU A 149 19.89 -16.00 12.17
CA LEU A 149 20.24 -16.09 10.76
C LEU A 149 21.72 -15.73 10.50
N GLU A 150 22.26 -14.72 11.18
CA GLU A 150 23.67 -14.33 11.08
C GLU A 150 24.61 -15.40 11.65
N GLU A 151 24.24 -16.03 12.77
CA GLU A 151 25.03 -17.07 13.43
C GLU A 151 24.87 -18.47 12.79
N ALA A 152 23.90 -18.65 11.90
CA ALA A 152 23.58 -19.94 11.31
C ALA A 152 24.75 -20.51 10.48
N SER A 153 25.11 -21.76 10.77
CA SER A 153 26.08 -22.49 9.96
C SER A 153 25.43 -22.91 8.63
N VAL A 154 25.76 -22.22 7.54
CA VAL A 154 25.27 -22.57 6.21
C VAL A 154 25.88 -23.91 5.77
N PRO A 155 25.07 -24.94 5.47
CA PRO A 155 25.58 -26.21 4.94
C PRO A 155 26.33 -25.98 3.63
N GLN A 156 27.47 -26.66 3.44
CA GLN A 156 28.24 -26.57 2.18
C GLN A 156 27.46 -27.06 0.95
N THR A 157 26.38 -27.80 1.17
CA THR A 157 25.47 -28.30 0.14
C THR A 157 24.33 -27.34 -0.19
N ALA A 158 24.19 -26.22 0.53
CA ALA A 158 23.11 -25.26 0.30
C ALA A 158 23.37 -24.48 -0.98
N SER A 159 22.37 -24.45 -1.87
CA SER A 159 22.42 -23.63 -3.09
C SER A 159 22.14 -22.17 -2.77
N THR A 160 22.65 -21.27 -3.62
CA THR A 160 22.36 -19.83 -3.55
C THR A 160 20.85 -19.57 -3.62
N ASP A 161 20.12 -20.33 -4.42
CA ASP A 161 18.67 -20.21 -4.57
C ASP A 161 17.93 -20.52 -3.26
N LEU A 162 18.35 -21.55 -2.53
CA LEU A 162 17.78 -21.88 -1.22
C LEU A 162 18.01 -20.74 -0.22
N LEU A 163 19.22 -20.17 -0.20
CA LEU A 163 19.54 -19.04 0.68
C LEU A 163 18.70 -17.80 0.35
N ALA A 164 18.49 -17.52 -0.94
CA ALA A 164 17.62 -16.43 -1.39
C ALA A 164 16.16 -16.64 -0.96
N ILE A 165 15.66 -17.87 -1.03
CA ILE A 165 14.32 -18.25 -0.57
C ILE A 165 14.20 -18.08 0.96
N VAL A 166 15.17 -18.58 1.71
CA VAL A 166 15.19 -18.46 3.18
C VAL A 166 15.23 -17.00 3.60
N ALA A 167 16.11 -16.19 3.00
CA ALA A 167 16.19 -14.76 3.25
C ALA A 167 14.85 -14.07 2.93
N SER A 168 14.22 -14.43 1.82
CA SER A 168 12.92 -13.89 1.42
C SER A 168 11.81 -14.26 2.42
N ALA A 169 11.81 -15.49 2.96
CA ALA A 169 10.86 -15.93 3.97
C ALA A 169 11.06 -15.21 5.31
N VAL A 170 12.31 -14.99 5.73
CA VAL A 170 12.65 -14.22 6.94
C VAL A 170 12.21 -12.77 6.78
N VAL A 171 12.54 -12.13 5.66
CA VAL A 171 12.12 -10.75 5.37
C VAL A 171 10.59 -10.61 5.34
N ALA A 172 9.89 -11.62 4.81
CA ALA A 172 8.44 -11.60 4.74
C ALA A 172 7.78 -11.54 6.13
N ILE A 173 8.36 -12.19 7.14
CA ILE A 173 7.86 -12.16 8.51
C ILE A 173 8.44 -11.01 9.35
N SER A 174 9.61 -10.49 9.01
CA SER A 174 10.26 -9.39 9.73
C SER A 174 9.91 -8.00 9.21
N SER A 175 9.30 -7.88 8.02
CA SER A 175 8.90 -6.57 7.48
C SER A 175 7.77 -5.94 8.31
N GLN A 176 8.14 -5.10 9.28
CA GLN A 176 7.24 -4.41 10.21
C GLN A 176 6.55 -3.18 9.60
N SER A 177 6.46 -3.04 8.27
CA SER A 177 5.82 -1.88 7.66
C SER A 177 4.35 -1.77 8.09
N ASN A 178 4.07 -0.86 9.04
CA ASN A 178 2.76 -0.45 9.53
C ASN A 178 1.92 -1.51 10.26
N LYS A 179 2.52 -2.33 11.14
CA LYS A 179 1.74 -3.34 11.87
C LYS A 179 1.74 -3.11 13.37
N LYS A 180 0.55 -3.23 13.98
CA LYS A 180 0.38 -3.33 15.44
C LYS A 180 1.18 -4.54 15.95
N PRO A 181 1.64 -4.53 17.22
CA PRO A 181 2.32 -5.67 17.80
C PRO A 181 1.52 -6.96 17.60
N PRO A 182 2.18 -8.12 17.48
CA PRO A 182 1.50 -9.39 17.34
C PRO A 182 0.39 -9.53 18.36
N SER A 183 -0.82 -9.80 17.87
CA SER A 183 -2.02 -9.99 18.71
C SER A 183 -2.12 -11.44 19.22
N ARG A 184 -1.07 -12.25 19.04
CA ARG A 184 -1.06 -13.66 19.42
C ARG A 184 -0.96 -13.83 20.93
N THR A 185 -1.67 -14.83 21.43
CA THR A 185 -1.67 -15.25 22.85
C THR A 185 -0.55 -16.22 23.18
N GLN A 186 0.14 -16.75 22.17
CA GLN A 186 1.28 -17.65 22.34
C GLN A 186 2.50 -16.87 22.82
N MET A 187 3.34 -17.52 23.64
CA MET A 187 4.57 -16.92 24.14
C MET A 187 5.50 -16.55 22.99
N ALA A 188 6.26 -15.47 23.17
CA ALA A 188 7.33 -15.11 22.25
C ALA A 188 8.31 -16.28 22.08
N PHE A 189 8.81 -16.48 20.87
CA PHE A 189 9.80 -17.53 20.64
C PHE A 189 11.16 -17.12 21.21
N THR A 190 11.95 -18.11 21.60
CA THR A 190 13.30 -17.88 22.14
C THR A 190 14.35 -17.87 21.02
N LYS A 191 15.55 -17.35 21.31
CA LYS A 191 16.70 -17.48 20.40
C LYS A 191 16.95 -18.95 20.00
N GLN A 192 16.82 -19.90 20.93
CA GLN A 192 17.00 -21.33 20.64
C GLN A 192 15.96 -21.86 19.65
N ASP A 193 14.71 -21.38 19.74
CA ASP A 193 13.66 -21.75 18.78
C ASP A 193 13.99 -21.21 17.39
N ALA A 194 14.50 -19.97 17.30
CA ALA A 194 14.96 -19.36 16.06
C ALA A 194 16.14 -20.11 15.44
N ASP A 195 17.17 -20.44 16.22
CA ASP A 195 18.33 -21.24 15.76
C ASP A 195 17.87 -22.59 15.19
N SER A 196 16.99 -23.28 15.92
CA SER A 196 16.40 -24.55 15.49
C SER A 196 15.55 -24.38 14.22
N ALA A 197 14.79 -23.29 14.09
CA ALA A 197 13.99 -23.00 12.91
C ALA A 197 14.85 -22.77 11.67
N ILE A 198 15.90 -21.93 11.79
CA ILE A 198 16.84 -21.66 10.70
C ILE A 198 17.60 -22.94 10.29
N ALA A 199 18.08 -23.73 11.25
CA ALA A 199 18.72 -25.01 10.96
C ALA A 199 17.78 -25.98 10.22
N LYS A 200 16.50 -26.04 10.62
CA LYS A 200 15.49 -26.88 9.96
C LYS A 200 15.24 -26.47 8.52
N ILE A 201 15.08 -25.18 8.24
CA ILE A 201 14.81 -24.71 6.86
C ILE A 201 16.04 -24.84 5.95
N LEU A 202 17.25 -24.66 6.48
CA LEU A 202 18.49 -24.88 5.73
C LEU A 202 18.75 -26.37 5.41
N ALA A 203 18.15 -27.28 6.17
CA ALA A 203 18.22 -28.72 5.94
C ALA A 203 17.12 -29.25 4.99
N LEU A 204 16.19 -28.39 4.53
CA LEU A 204 15.12 -28.83 3.63
C LEU A 204 15.66 -29.19 2.25
N PRO A 205 15.23 -30.31 1.65
CA PRO A 205 15.64 -30.71 0.31
C PRO A 205 14.86 -29.98 -0.81
N THR A 206 14.01 -29.02 -0.45
CA THR A 206 13.09 -28.35 -1.38
C THR A 206 13.49 -26.90 -1.64
N LEU A 207 13.27 -26.45 -2.88
CA LEU A 207 13.34 -25.05 -3.29
C LEU A 207 11.95 -24.41 -3.38
N ASP A 208 10.96 -25.03 -2.76
CA ASP A 208 9.60 -24.51 -2.69
C ASP A 208 9.48 -23.48 -1.56
N ALA A 209 9.45 -22.21 -1.95
CA ALA A 209 9.38 -21.08 -1.03
C ALA A 209 8.13 -21.07 -0.11
N PRO A 210 6.91 -21.44 -0.57
CA PRO A 210 5.77 -21.70 0.30
C PRO A 210 6.05 -22.73 1.40
N THR A 211 6.72 -23.84 1.07
CA THR A 211 7.08 -24.88 2.04
C THR A 211 8.11 -24.36 3.06
N VAL A 212 9.12 -23.60 2.62
CA VAL A 212 10.13 -22.99 3.51
C VAL A 212 9.46 -22.03 4.49
N LEU A 213 8.59 -21.16 3.99
CA LEU A 213 7.86 -20.21 4.81
C LEU A 213 6.92 -20.90 5.81
N ASP A 214 6.14 -21.90 5.39
CA ASP A 214 5.28 -22.66 6.30
C ASP A 214 6.09 -23.39 7.37
N THR A 215 7.23 -23.98 7.01
CA THR A 215 8.13 -24.65 7.96
C THR A 215 8.67 -23.67 8.99
N LEU A 216 9.09 -22.47 8.56
CA LEU A 216 9.57 -21.41 9.45
C LEU A 216 8.48 -20.98 10.43
N LEU A 217 7.26 -20.76 9.94
CA LEU A 217 6.12 -20.34 10.75
C LEU A 217 5.70 -21.41 11.77
N VAL A 218 5.71 -22.68 11.39
CA VAL A 218 5.44 -23.80 12.30
C VAL A 218 6.54 -23.94 13.35
N ALA A 219 7.80 -23.82 12.94
CA ALA A 219 8.93 -23.94 13.86
C ALA A 219 8.98 -22.83 14.91
N LEU A 220 8.55 -21.61 14.54
CA LEU A 220 8.48 -20.45 15.41
C LEU A 220 7.13 -20.31 16.14
N ASN A 221 6.21 -21.26 15.94
CA ASN A 221 4.88 -21.25 16.53
C ASN A 221 4.13 -19.92 16.25
N LEU A 222 4.04 -19.58 14.97
CA LEU A 222 3.47 -18.32 14.47
C LEU A 222 2.07 -18.45 13.86
N LYS A 223 1.46 -19.65 13.91
CA LYS A 223 0.11 -19.87 13.37
C LYS A 223 -0.96 -19.44 14.38
N ASP A 224 -1.93 -18.66 13.90
CA ASP A 224 -3.12 -18.30 14.68
C ASP A 224 -3.97 -19.54 14.98
N ASP A 225 -4.52 -19.62 16.21
CA ASP A 225 -5.44 -20.68 16.60
C ASP A 225 -6.79 -20.47 15.87
N PRO A 226 -7.24 -21.40 15.01
CA PRO A 226 -8.49 -21.25 14.25
C PRO A 226 -9.75 -21.20 15.14
N ASN A 227 -9.65 -21.51 16.43
CA ASN A 227 -10.76 -21.47 17.38
C ASN A 227 -10.80 -20.22 18.26
N PHE A 228 -9.89 -19.26 18.08
CA PHE A 228 -9.84 -18.10 18.95
C PHE A 228 -10.96 -17.09 18.61
N LEU A 229 -12.01 -17.09 19.43
CA LEU A 229 -12.95 -15.98 19.51
C LEU A 229 -12.22 -14.80 20.17
N PRO A 230 -12.24 -13.59 19.55
CA PRO A 230 -11.68 -12.42 20.21
C PRO A 230 -12.35 -12.24 21.58
N PRO A 231 -11.60 -11.81 22.62
CA PRO A 231 -12.20 -11.53 23.91
C PRO A 231 -13.34 -10.53 23.70
N PRO A 232 -14.51 -10.74 24.33
CA PRO A 232 -15.62 -9.82 24.17
C PRO A 232 -15.14 -8.43 24.57
N ASP A 233 -15.16 -7.51 23.62
CA ASP A 233 -14.75 -6.13 23.84
C ASP A 233 -15.44 -5.57 25.09
N THR A 234 -14.68 -5.28 26.14
CA THR A 234 -15.14 -4.55 27.33
C THR A 234 -15.59 -3.11 27.04
N LYS A 235 -15.79 -2.74 25.77
CA LYS A 235 -16.35 -1.45 25.35
C LYS A 235 -17.83 -1.52 24.89
N GLN A 236 -18.49 -2.67 25.00
CA GLN A 236 -19.96 -2.77 24.84
C GLN A 236 -20.76 -2.67 26.16
N ALA A 237 -20.19 -2.12 27.23
CA ALA A 237 -20.98 -1.71 28.38
C ALA A 237 -21.61 -0.32 28.11
N LEU A 238 -22.95 -0.28 28.09
CA LEU A 238 -23.85 0.86 27.88
C LEU A 238 -24.14 1.29 26.43
N ARG A 239 -24.91 0.45 25.71
CA ARG A 239 -26.07 0.96 24.95
C ARG A 239 -27.34 0.34 25.53
N PRO A 240 -28.27 1.12 26.11
CA PRO A 240 -29.55 0.58 26.55
C PRO A 240 -30.36 0.07 25.35
N LEU A 241 -30.71 -1.21 25.40
CA LEU A 241 -31.69 -1.83 24.51
C LEU A 241 -33.07 -1.25 24.83
N LEU A 242 -33.64 -0.48 23.91
CA LEU A 242 -35.08 -0.17 23.93
C LEU A 242 -35.84 -1.43 23.48
N PRO A 243 -36.82 -1.95 24.25
CA PRO A 243 -37.68 -3.02 23.79
C PRO A 243 -38.73 -2.49 22.82
N HIS A 244 -38.88 -3.18 21.69
CA HIS A 244 -39.99 -3.01 20.77
C HIS A 244 -41.19 -3.86 21.23
N SER A 245 -42.37 -3.24 21.13
CA SER A 245 -43.71 -3.84 21.02
C SER A 245 -44.50 -4.10 22.31
N MET A 246 -45.59 -3.35 22.47
CA MET A 246 -46.95 -3.86 22.69
C MET A 246 -47.94 -2.82 22.15
N ALA A 247 -48.79 -3.24 21.22
CA ALA A 247 -49.92 -2.49 20.70
C ALA A 247 -51.12 -2.65 21.65
N LEU A 248 -51.86 -1.58 21.93
CA LEU A 248 -53.25 -1.61 22.41
C LEU A 248 -53.98 -0.33 21.98
N GLU A 249 -55.28 -0.49 21.78
CA GLU A 249 -56.22 0.31 20.99
C GLU A 249 -56.58 1.73 21.50
N CYS A 250 -57.03 2.54 20.53
CA CYS A 250 -57.82 3.80 20.54
C CYS A 250 -58.80 4.04 21.74
N PRO A 251 -59.21 5.31 22.05
CA PRO A 251 -59.91 6.20 21.09
C PRO A 251 -59.69 7.73 21.17
N ARG A 252 -60.14 8.40 20.09
CA ARG A 252 -60.21 9.87 19.86
C ARG A 252 -61.00 10.63 20.93
N PRO A 253 -60.79 11.96 21.04
CA PRO A 253 -61.83 12.86 20.51
C PRO A 253 -61.33 14.14 19.80
N HIS A 254 -62.10 14.51 18.76
CA HIS A 254 -62.51 15.85 18.28
C HIS A 254 -61.53 17.05 18.14
N HIS A 255 -61.39 17.49 16.87
CA HIS A 255 -61.12 18.83 16.30
C HIS A 255 -61.69 20.06 17.06
N PRO A 256 -61.32 21.34 16.75
CA PRO A 256 -60.91 21.87 15.42
C PRO A 256 -59.85 23.00 15.33
N LEU A 257 -59.36 23.17 14.08
CA LEU A 257 -59.00 24.40 13.33
C LEU A 257 -58.45 25.64 14.07
N HIS A 258 -57.24 26.06 13.65
CA HIS A 258 -57.04 27.45 13.21
C HIS A 258 -55.91 27.58 12.18
N GLN A 259 -56.28 28.04 10.97
CA GLN A 259 -55.38 28.64 10.00
C GLN A 259 -54.81 29.95 10.58
N HIS A 260 -53.51 30.17 10.42
CA HIS A 260 -52.99 31.52 10.16
C HIS A 260 -51.80 31.46 9.20
N ARG A 261 -52.04 32.12 8.07
CA ARG A 261 -51.14 32.49 6.99
C ARG A 261 -50.38 33.74 7.46
N HIS A 262 -49.06 33.76 7.40
CA HIS A 262 -48.33 34.99 7.14
C HIS A 262 -47.04 34.71 6.37
N GLN A 263 -46.87 35.55 5.37
CA GLN A 263 -45.91 35.60 4.29
C GLN A 263 -45.09 36.85 4.57
N GLU A 264 -43.76 36.77 4.73
CA GLU A 264 -42.90 37.95 4.66
C GLU A 264 -41.56 37.63 3.99
N HIS A 265 -41.24 38.51 3.03
CA HIS A 265 -40.02 38.61 2.25
C HIS A 265 -38.92 39.34 3.03
N HIS A 266 -37.64 38.99 2.80
CA HIS A 266 -36.51 39.91 2.55
C HIS A 266 -35.25 39.08 2.24
N HIS A 267 -34.71 39.10 1.01
CA HIS A 267 -33.63 39.98 0.51
C HIS A 267 -32.37 40.04 1.38
N HIS A 268 -31.31 39.30 1.01
CA HIS A 268 -29.93 39.80 1.10
C HIS A 268 -28.91 39.05 0.22
N HIS A 269 -28.31 39.84 -0.69
CA HIS A 269 -26.91 39.88 -1.10
C HIS A 269 -26.18 38.60 -1.56
N GLN A 270 -26.07 38.48 -2.88
CA GLN A 270 -25.13 37.62 -3.59
C GLN A 270 -23.82 38.40 -3.80
N GLN A 271 -22.76 38.02 -3.09
CA GLN A 271 -21.41 38.59 -3.28
C GLN A 271 -20.66 37.80 -4.36
N HIS A 272 -20.29 38.50 -5.43
CA HIS A 272 -19.36 38.01 -6.46
C HIS A 272 -17.91 38.01 -5.92
N PRO A 273 -17.07 37.01 -6.25
CA PRO A 273 -15.64 37.06 -5.97
C PRO A 273 -14.89 37.95 -6.97
N PRO A 274 -13.76 38.58 -6.57
CA PRO A 274 -13.00 39.48 -7.43
C PRO A 274 -12.16 38.72 -8.46
N GLN A 275 -12.14 39.26 -9.68
CA GLN A 275 -11.32 38.81 -10.81
C GLN A 275 -9.83 39.05 -10.55
N VAL A 276 -9.02 38.03 -10.83
CA VAL A 276 -7.55 38.08 -10.81
C VAL A 276 -7.05 38.62 -12.17
N PRO A 277 -6.09 39.57 -12.23
CA PRO A 277 -5.55 40.04 -13.50
C PRO A 277 -4.68 38.97 -14.17
N SER A 278 -5.00 38.67 -15.44
CA SER A 278 -4.23 37.82 -16.33
C SER A 278 -2.97 38.56 -16.80
N TYR A 279 -1.78 38.07 -16.44
CA TYR A 279 -0.53 38.58 -16.98
C TYR A 279 -0.23 37.90 -18.32
N HIS A 280 -0.34 38.68 -19.40
CA HIS A 280 0.26 38.38 -20.69
C HIS A 280 1.78 38.28 -20.53
N HIS A 281 2.35 37.08 -20.72
CA HIS A 281 3.78 36.93 -20.97
C HIS A 281 4.01 36.64 -22.45
N GLN A 282 4.57 37.65 -23.12
CA GLN A 282 4.91 37.68 -24.52
C GLN A 282 6.26 36.97 -24.71
N GLN A 283 6.24 35.75 -25.25
CA GLN A 283 7.47 35.04 -25.62
C GLN A 283 8.01 35.59 -26.94
N HIS A 284 9.17 36.23 -26.86
CA HIS A 284 10.00 36.59 -27.99
C HIS A 284 10.59 35.34 -28.65
N GLN A 285 10.45 35.30 -29.97
CA GLN A 285 11.15 34.41 -30.90
C GLN A 285 12.65 34.71 -30.90
N ALA A 286 13.47 33.65 -30.92
CA ALA A 286 14.79 33.67 -31.51
C ALA A 286 15.16 32.26 -32.01
N SER A 287 15.15 32.08 -33.34
CA SER A 287 15.94 31.05 -34.02
C SER A 287 17.43 31.39 -33.91
N PRO A 288 18.31 30.40 -34.10
CA PRO A 288 19.09 30.46 -35.33
C PRO A 288 19.25 29.13 -36.05
N ASP A 289 19.57 29.33 -37.32
CA ASP A 289 19.59 28.44 -38.46
C ASP A 289 20.96 27.78 -38.68
N MET A 290 20.94 26.71 -39.46
CA MET A 290 22.02 26.10 -40.26
C MET A 290 23.32 25.59 -39.61
N ARG A 291 23.53 24.27 -39.77
CA ARG A 291 24.65 23.72 -40.57
C ARG A 291 24.37 22.26 -40.96
N GLN A 292 24.00 22.05 -42.22
CA GLN A 292 24.13 20.75 -42.90
C GLN A 292 25.55 20.64 -43.47
N GLY A 293 26.23 19.54 -43.16
CA GLY A 293 27.51 19.16 -43.74
C GLY A 293 27.49 17.67 -44.05
N HIS A 294 27.61 17.34 -45.34
CA HIS A 294 27.74 16.00 -45.89
C HIS A 294 29.00 15.27 -45.38
N ALA A 295 28.93 13.95 -45.21
CA ALA A 295 29.98 13.01 -45.65
C ALA A 295 29.48 11.56 -45.63
N SER A 296 29.52 10.92 -46.81
CA SER A 296 29.53 9.46 -46.97
C SER A 296 30.82 8.85 -46.41
N ALA A 297 30.72 7.68 -45.79
CA ALA A 297 31.76 6.66 -45.85
C ALA A 297 31.19 5.28 -45.51
N THR A 298 31.13 4.44 -46.54
CA THR A 298 31.10 2.97 -46.47
C THR A 298 32.25 2.42 -45.63
N CYS A 299 31.99 1.46 -44.74
CA CYS A 299 33.01 0.53 -44.29
C CYS A 299 32.41 -0.87 -44.06
N THR A 300 33.02 -1.82 -44.75
CA THR A 300 32.72 -3.25 -44.82
C THR A 300 33.73 -3.96 -43.92
N MET A 301 33.29 -4.83 -43.00
CA MET A 301 34.11 -5.90 -42.38
C MET A 301 33.15 -7.01 -41.91
N HIS A 302 33.11 -8.16 -42.58
CA HIS A 302 33.93 -9.36 -42.32
C HIS A 302 33.72 -9.98 -40.92
N THR A 303 32.81 -10.95 -40.85
CA THR A 303 32.85 -12.04 -39.86
C THR A 303 33.35 -13.30 -40.56
N GLY A 304 34.61 -13.62 -40.31
CA GLY A 304 35.21 -14.91 -40.65
C GLY A 304 34.82 -15.95 -39.59
N TYR A 305 34.35 -17.09 -40.10
CA TYR A 305 34.24 -18.35 -39.39
C TYR A 305 35.61 -18.87 -38.96
N ASN A 306 35.72 -19.39 -37.73
CA ASN A 306 36.63 -20.49 -37.42
C ASN A 306 36.04 -21.35 -36.29
N ILE A 307 35.82 -22.61 -36.67
CA ILE A 307 35.91 -23.89 -35.94
C ILE A 307 35.79 -23.85 -34.42
#